data_AF-K0RHZ4-F1
#
_entry.id   AF-K0RHZ4-F1
#
_cell.length_a   1.000
_cell.length_b   1.000
_cell.length_c   1.000
_cell.angle_alpha   90.00
_cell.angle_beta   90.00
_cell.angle_gamma   90.00
#
_symmetry.space_group_name_H-M   'P 1'
#
loop_
_entity.id
_entity.type
_entity.pdbx_description
1 polymer ?
#
loop_
_entity_poly.entity_id
_entity_poly.type
_entity_poly.pdbx_seq_one_letter_code
_entity_poly.pdbx_strand_id
1 'polypeptide(L)'
;MNTEDKSKKRRSCPGCQLPAKTCICPSLPAEPLFSLLTKSRLIVLQHPHESRKKNRSLPLVELCLFGKKRGKDADSTGKPPEKNERSESDFVMKTIVGRRFGDNCDAGVLKVLRDPEEVSVLVFPHEQALELDAGLKLAEERRRARGESTGKDMKINLVFIDATWKLASEMNRKVSSLGEWPDDLIRVQMKPSEAEATSIPRGASRGGNNDRG
;
A
#
# COMPACT_ATOMS: atom_id res chain seq x y z
N MET A 1 -42.71 32.71 16.09
CA MET A 1 -42.50 31.35 15.52
C MET A 1 -41.18 31.37 14.76
N ASN A 2 -40.10 30.86 15.39
CA ASN A 2 -38.78 30.74 14.75
C ASN A 2 -38.64 29.29 14.25
N THR A 3 -38.72 29.08 12.94
CA THR A 3 -38.51 27.79 12.30
C THR A 3 -37.03 27.56 12.02
N GLU A 4 -36.44 26.71 12.86
CA GLU A 4 -35.43 25.67 12.58
C GLU A 4 -34.54 25.82 11.32
N ASP A 5 -33.26 26.14 11.56
CA ASP A 5 -32.15 26.02 10.61
C ASP A 5 -31.75 24.54 10.46
N LYS A 6 -32.29 23.87 9.43
CA LYS A 6 -31.92 22.49 9.06
C LYS A 6 -30.53 22.47 8.41
N SER A 7 -29.53 22.15 9.23
CA SER A 7 -28.19 21.61 8.89
C SER A 7 -27.90 21.41 7.40
N LYS A 8 -27.29 22.40 6.73
CA LYS A 8 -26.70 22.23 5.39
C LYS A 8 -25.56 21.20 5.47
N LYS A 9 -25.84 19.94 5.13
CA LYS A 9 -24.80 18.90 4.95
C LYS A 9 -23.77 19.42 3.95
N ARG A 10 -22.49 19.43 4.34
CA ARG A 10 -21.38 19.90 3.48
C ARG A 10 -21.36 19.06 2.21
N ARG A 11 -21.19 19.68 1.04
CA ARG A 11 -21.02 18.98 -0.23
C ARG A 11 -19.79 18.06 -0.14
N SER A 12 -19.97 16.77 -0.40
CA SER A 12 -18.92 15.76 -0.49
C SER A 12 -18.55 15.50 -1.94
N CYS A 13 -17.27 15.22 -2.21
CA CYS A 13 -16.80 14.81 -3.54
C CYS A 13 -17.45 13.49 -3.96
N PRO A 14 -17.99 13.34 -5.19
CA PRO A 14 -18.58 12.09 -5.64
C PRO A 14 -17.57 10.95 -5.79
N GLY A 15 -16.29 11.25 -6.06
CA GLY A 15 -15.22 10.24 -6.17
C GLY A 15 -14.71 9.77 -4.82
N CYS A 16 -14.02 10.66 -4.07
CA CYS A 16 -13.40 10.27 -2.80
C CYS A 16 -14.32 10.39 -1.57
N GLN A 17 -15.53 10.94 -1.70
CA GLN A 17 -16.50 11.16 -0.60
C GLN A 17 -15.99 12.07 0.54
N LEU A 18 -14.83 12.72 0.36
CA LEU A 18 -14.32 13.71 1.30
C LEU A 18 -15.04 15.06 1.10
N PRO A 19 -15.14 15.91 2.13
CA PRO A 19 -15.58 17.30 1.98
C PRO A 19 -14.80 18.03 0.88
N ALA A 20 -15.45 18.92 0.13
CA ALA A 20 -14.84 19.62 -1.00
C ALA A 20 -13.48 20.28 -0.66
N LYS A 21 -13.36 20.89 0.53
CA LYS A 21 -12.12 21.55 0.98
C LYS A 21 -10.95 20.59 1.26
N THR A 22 -11.23 19.32 1.50
CA THR A 22 -10.23 18.27 1.81
C THR A 22 -10.19 17.21 0.71
N CYS A 23 -10.83 17.47 -0.43
CA CYS A 23 -10.84 16.57 -1.57
C CYS A 23 -9.44 16.56 -2.19
N ILE A 24 -8.91 15.36 -2.44
CA ILE A 24 -7.61 15.19 -3.12
C ILE A 24 -7.75 14.65 -4.55
N CYS A 25 -8.97 14.40 -5.04
CA CYS A 25 -9.19 13.91 -6.40
C CYS A 25 -8.49 14.73 -7.49
N PRO A 26 -8.37 16.08 -7.39
CA PRO A 26 -7.62 16.86 -8.39
C PRO A 26 -6.13 16.53 -8.47
N SER A 27 -5.56 15.91 -7.43
CA SER A 27 -4.16 15.51 -7.36
C SER A 27 -3.95 14.02 -7.65
N LEU A 28 -5.02 13.27 -7.91
CA LEU A 28 -4.93 11.85 -8.27
C LEU A 28 -4.62 11.73 -9.77
N PRO A 29 -4.05 10.58 -10.20
CA PRO A 29 -3.89 10.28 -11.63
C PRO A 29 -5.21 10.43 -12.39
N ALA A 30 -5.14 10.99 -13.61
CA ALA A 30 -6.30 11.14 -14.48
C ALA A 30 -6.89 9.78 -14.88
N GLU A 31 -6.01 8.81 -15.13
CA GLU A 31 -6.37 7.42 -15.45
C GLU A 31 -5.96 6.48 -14.31
N PRO A 32 -6.80 5.47 -13.98
CA PRO A 32 -6.47 4.47 -12.97
C PRO A 32 -5.20 3.68 -13.28
N LEU A 33 -4.38 3.42 -12.27
CA LEU A 33 -3.07 2.80 -12.44
C LEU A 33 -3.08 1.27 -12.59
N PHE A 34 -4.22 0.58 -12.42
CA PHE A 34 -4.25 -0.90 -12.48
C PHE A 34 -3.75 -1.47 -13.81
N SER A 35 -3.94 -0.75 -14.92
CA SER A 35 -3.49 -1.16 -16.25
C SER A 35 -1.97 -1.18 -16.40
N LEU A 36 -1.24 -0.46 -15.53
CA LEU A 36 0.22 -0.46 -15.49
C LEU A 36 0.78 -1.65 -14.69
N LEU A 37 -0.06 -2.31 -13.87
CA LEU A 37 0.34 -3.43 -13.01
C LEU A 37 0.12 -4.79 -13.70
N THR A 38 0.51 -4.91 -14.97
CA THR A 38 0.39 -6.18 -15.70
C THR A 38 1.38 -7.23 -15.22
N LYS A 39 2.58 -6.80 -14.80
CA LYS A 39 3.67 -7.65 -14.32
C LYS A 39 3.78 -7.72 -12.80
N SER A 40 2.81 -7.14 -12.07
CA SER A 40 2.92 -6.99 -10.62
C SER A 40 1.57 -7.13 -9.92
N ARG A 41 1.61 -7.59 -8.68
CA ARG A 41 0.45 -7.64 -7.77
C ARG A 41 0.79 -6.91 -6.48
N LEU A 42 -0.19 -6.21 -5.92
CA LEU A 42 -0.05 -5.50 -4.65
C LEU A 42 -0.68 -6.31 -3.52
N ILE A 43 0.08 -6.54 -2.46
CA ILE A 43 -0.37 -7.19 -1.23
C ILE A 43 -0.13 -6.20 -0.09
N VAL A 44 -1.20 -5.79 0.58
CA VAL A 44 -1.11 -4.88 1.75
C VAL A 44 -1.48 -5.63 3.00
N LEU A 45 -0.54 -5.82 3.91
CA LEU A 45 -0.82 -6.32 5.26
C LEU A 45 -1.15 -5.12 6.16
N GLN A 46 -2.44 -4.90 6.41
CA GLN A 46 -2.95 -3.79 7.19
C GLN A 46 -3.14 -4.15 8.67
N HIS A 47 -2.57 -3.36 9.58
CA HIS A 47 -2.80 -3.57 11.01
C HIS A 47 -4.27 -3.33 11.39
N PRO A 48 -4.89 -4.12 12.29
CA PRO A 48 -6.29 -3.94 12.71
C PRO A 48 -6.62 -2.57 13.32
N HIS A 49 -5.61 -1.86 13.86
CA HIS A 49 -5.79 -0.48 14.32
C HIS A 49 -5.93 0.51 13.17
N GLU A 50 -5.19 0.35 12.07
CA GLU A 50 -5.30 1.23 10.89
C GLU A 50 -6.63 1.03 10.16
N SER A 51 -7.08 -0.22 10.02
CA SER A 51 -8.32 -0.55 9.31
C SER A 51 -9.56 0.13 9.92
N ARG A 52 -9.52 0.42 11.23
CA ARG A 52 -10.57 1.09 12.01
C ARG A 52 -10.52 2.62 11.92
N LYS A 53 -9.43 3.23 11.43
CA LYS A 53 -9.32 4.69 11.33
C LYS A 53 -10.24 5.24 10.23
N LYS A 54 -10.85 6.41 10.49
CA LYS A 54 -11.71 7.12 9.52
C LYS A 54 -10.91 7.71 8.35
N ASN A 55 -9.70 8.21 8.61
CA ASN A 55 -8.81 8.83 7.62
C ASN A 55 -7.63 7.90 7.29
N ARG A 56 -7.95 6.68 6.86
CA ARG A 56 -6.94 5.70 6.45
C ARG A 56 -6.41 6.00 5.03
N SER A 57 -5.14 5.66 4.79
CA SER A 57 -4.41 5.84 3.52
C SER A 57 -4.90 4.91 2.41
N LEU A 58 -5.25 3.67 2.76
CA LEU A 58 -5.63 2.61 1.84
C LEU A 58 -6.74 2.97 0.83
N PRO A 59 -7.85 3.63 1.22
CA PRO A 59 -8.86 4.11 0.27
C PRO A 59 -8.34 5.12 -0.76
N LEU A 60 -7.24 5.83 -0.49
CA LEU A 60 -6.60 6.71 -1.46
C LEU A 60 -5.81 5.89 -2.48
N VAL A 61 -5.10 4.86 -2.02
CA VAL A 61 -4.42 3.90 -2.90
C VAL A 61 -5.41 3.20 -3.82
N GLU A 62 -6.55 2.75 -3.29
CA GLU A 62 -7.64 2.17 -4.09
C GLU A 62 -8.18 3.15 -5.14
N LEU A 63 -8.33 4.44 -4.79
CA LEU A 63 -8.74 5.46 -5.74
C LEU A 63 -7.72 5.65 -6.86
N CYS A 64 -6.41 5.67 -6.56
CA CYS A 64 -5.37 5.75 -7.58
C CYS A 64 -5.37 4.53 -8.51
N LEU A 65 -5.55 3.34 -7.93
CA LEU A 65 -5.47 2.09 -8.69
C LEU A 65 -6.71 1.84 -9.54
N PHE A 66 -7.91 2.12 -9.02
CA PHE A 66 -9.17 1.68 -9.63
C PHE A 66 -10.11 2.83 -10.02
N GLY A 67 -9.76 4.08 -9.72
CA GLY A 67 -10.60 5.26 -9.95
C GLY A 67 -11.80 5.38 -9.01
N LYS A 68 -12.01 4.41 -8.12
CA LYS A 68 -13.13 4.36 -7.17
C LYS A 68 -12.70 3.72 -5.85
N LYS A 69 -13.31 4.14 -4.74
CA LYS A 69 -13.16 3.44 -3.46
C LYS A 69 -13.84 2.07 -3.54
N ARG A 70 -13.16 1.02 -3.09
CA ARG A 70 -13.82 -0.27 -2.88
C ARG A 70 -14.53 -0.18 -1.53
N GLY A 71 -15.83 -0.46 -1.50
CA GLY A 71 -16.61 -0.43 -0.27
C GLY A 71 -16.06 -1.44 0.74
N LYS A 72 -16.35 -1.23 2.04
CA LYS A 72 -16.03 -2.20 3.11
C LYS A 72 -16.67 -3.58 2.90
N ASP A 73 -17.67 -3.66 2.01
CA ASP A 73 -18.46 -4.87 1.77
C ASP A 73 -17.88 -5.78 0.66
N ALA A 74 -16.77 -5.40 0.02
CA ALA A 74 -16.14 -6.22 -1.02
C ALA A 74 -15.36 -7.43 -0.47
N ASP A 75 -15.34 -7.62 0.85
CA ASP A 75 -14.56 -8.68 1.52
C ASP A 75 -15.36 -9.48 2.57
N SER A 76 -16.70 -9.34 2.60
CA SER A 76 -17.52 -10.06 3.60
C SER A 76 -18.90 -10.54 3.15
N THR A 77 -19.29 -10.38 1.88
CA THR A 77 -20.39 -11.19 1.30
C THR A 77 -19.81 -12.29 0.42
N GLY A 78 -19.60 -13.44 1.05
CA GLY A 78 -19.44 -14.70 0.35
C GLY A 78 -20.68 -15.03 -0.47
N LYS A 79 -20.65 -14.65 -1.76
CA LYS A 79 -21.24 -15.48 -2.79
C LYS A 79 -20.08 -15.90 -3.70
N PRO A 80 -19.70 -17.19 -3.71
CA PRO A 80 -18.62 -17.63 -4.57
C PRO A 80 -19.05 -17.39 -6.01
N PRO A 81 -18.30 -16.62 -6.83
CA PRO A 81 -18.33 -16.88 -8.25
C PRO A 81 -17.90 -18.34 -8.42
N GLU A 82 -18.64 -19.08 -9.26
CA GLU A 82 -18.42 -20.49 -9.52
C GLU A 82 -16.93 -20.84 -9.55
N LYS A 83 -16.57 -21.87 -8.78
CA LYS A 83 -15.20 -22.32 -8.54
C LYS A 83 -14.43 -22.44 -9.85
N ASN A 84 -13.62 -21.44 -10.13
CA ASN A 84 -12.53 -21.53 -11.07
C ASN A 84 -11.26 -21.23 -10.26
N GLU A 85 -10.52 -22.28 -9.90
CA GLU A 85 -9.30 -22.22 -9.06
C GLU A 85 -8.19 -21.33 -9.64
N ARG A 86 -8.31 -20.94 -10.92
CA ARG A 86 -7.46 -19.92 -11.57
C ARG A 86 -7.73 -18.48 -11.11
N SER A 87 -8.88 -18.19 -10.49
CA SER A 87 -9.30 -16.82 -10.18
C SER A 87 -8.78 -16.26 -8.86
N GLU A 88 -8.35 -17.10 -7.91
CA GLU A 88 -8.00 -16.65 -6.55
C GLU A 88 -6.62 -15.96 -6.47
N SER A 89 -5.74 -16.29 -7.41
CA SER A 89 -4.36 -15.79 -7.52
C SER A 89 -4.17 -14.66 -8.54
N ASP A 90 -5.17 -14.36 -9.38
CA ASP A 90 -5.10 -13.27 -10.36
C ASP A 90 -5.82 -12.02 -9.88
N PHE A 91 -5.15 -11.27 -9.01
CA PHE A 91 -5.62 -9.99 -8.49
C PHE A 91 -4.58 -8.90 -8.71
N VAL A 92 -5.03 -7.65 -8.87
CA VAL A 92 -4.14 -6.47 -8.92
C VAL A 92 -3.73 -6.05 -7.52
N MET A 93 -4.67 -6.03 -6.58
CA MET A 93 -4.43 -5.63 -5.19
C MET A 93 -5.32 -6.43 -4.23
N LYS A 94 -4.72 -6.92 -3.15
CA LYS A 94 -5.42 -7.47 -1.99
C LYS A 94 -4.92 -6.83 -0.70
N THR A 95 -5.85 -6.60 0.22
CA THR A 95 -5.56 -6.05 1.55
C THR A 95 -5.91 -7.10 2.59
N ILE A 96 -4.91 -7.59 3.32
CA ILE A 96 -5.09 -8.53 4.42
C ILE A 96 -5.07 -7.74 5.71
N VAL A 97 -6.18 -7.72 6.44
CA VAL A 97 -6.20 -7.13 7.78
C VAL A 97 -5.68 -8.16 8.77
N GLY A 98 -4.69 -7.82 9.59
CA GLY A 98 -4.10 -8.78 10.53
C GLY A 98 -2.80 -8.28 11.13
N ARG A 99 -2.30 -8.98 12.16
CA ARG A 99 -0.96 -8.70 12.70
C ARG A 99 0.12 -9.55 12.02
N ARG A 100 -0.30 -10.57 11.28
CA ARG A 100 0.51 -11.48 10.46
C ARG A 100 -0.34 -12.07 9.35
N PHE A 101 0.27 -12.82 8.43
CA PHE A 101 -0.50 -13.60 7.48
C PHE A 101 -1.22 -14.75 8.20
N GLY A 102 -2.37 -15.17 7.68
CA GLY A 102 -3.17 -16.24 8.28
C GLY A 102 -4.14 -15.81 9.38
N ASP A 103 -4.01 -14.64 10.03
CA ASP A 103 -4.97 -14.17 11.06
C ASP A 103 -6.41 -14.04 10.52
N ASN A 104 -6.56 -13.67 9.24
CA ASN A 104 -7.83 -13.60 8.50
C ASN A 104 -7.81 -14.50 7.23
N CYS A 105 -6.96 -15.54 7.23
CA CYS A 105 -6.81 -16.60 6.22
C CYS A 105 -7.29 -16.30 4.78
N ASP A 106 -6.58 -15.45 4.04
CA ASP A 106 -6.69 -15.40 2.57
C ASP A 106 -5.76 -16.45 1.98
N ALA A 107 -6.32 -17.62 1.66
CA ALA A 107 -5.59 -18.75 1.11
C ALA A 107 -4.91 -18.41 -0.22
N GLY A 108 -5.56 -17.59 -1.06
CA GLY A 108 -5.00 -17.08 -2.30
C GLY A 108 -3.71 -16.28 -2.11
N VAL A 109 -3.65 -15.36 -1.14
CA VAL A 109 -2.43 -14.58 -0.86
C VAL A 109 -1.31 -15.46 -0.32
N LEU A 110 -1.63 -16.37 0.61
CA LEU A 110 -0.64 -17.30 1.14
C LEU A 110 -0.08 -18.23 0.04
N LYS A 111 -0.94 -18.69 -0.86
CA LYS A 111 -0.54 -19.51 -2.02
C LYS A 111 0.43 -18.75 -2.92
N VAL A 112 0.12 -17.50 -3.25
CA VAL A 112 0.97 -16.65 -4.11
C VAL A 112 2.30 -16.29 -3.44
N LEU A 113 2.30 -16.03 -2.14
CA LEU A 113 3.55 -15.75 -1.40
C LEU A 113 4.43 -17.00 -1.29
N ARG A 114 3.84 -18.19 -1.10
CA ARG A 114 4.58 -19.44 -0.93
C ARG A 114 4.93 -20.13 -2.25
N ASP A 115 4.50 -19.58 -3.39
CA ASP A 115 4.84 -20.14 -4.69
C ASP A 115 6.32 -19.85 -5.00
N PRO A 116 7.18 -20.88 -5.10
CA PRO A 116 8.60 -20.68 -5.38
C PRO A 116 8.86 -20.09 -6.78
N GLU A 117 7.87 -20.14 -7.67
CA GLU A 117 7.97 -19.55 -9.02
C GLU A 117 7.66 -18.05 -9.03
N GLU A 118 6.96 -17.53 -8.02
CA GLU A 118 6.62 -16.12 -7.92
C GLU A 118 7.71 -15.36 -7.15
N VAL A 119 7.96 -14.11 -7.52
CA VAL A 119 8.98 -13.28 -6.87
C VAL A 119 8.33 -12.30 -5.91
N SER A 120 8.73 -12.32 -4.64
CA SER A 120 8.16 -11.43 -3.63
C SER A 120 9.14 -10.33 -3.22
N VAL A 121 8.64 -9.10 -3.16
CA VAL A 121 9.38 -7.90 -2.75
C VAL A 121 8.64 -7.24 -1.60
N LEU A 122 9.28 -7.10 -0.44
CA LEU A 122 8.75 -6.38 0.71
C LEU A 122 9.36 -4.98 0.78
N VAL A 123 8.50 -3.97 0.70
CA VAL A 123 8.90 -2.57 0.93
C VAL A 123 8.87 -2.28 2.42
N PHE A 124 10.01 -2.48 3.08
CA PHE A 124 10.15 -2.29 4.52
C PHE A 124 11.63 -2.02 4.88
N PRO A 125 11.95 -0.96 5.66
CA PRO A 125 13.31 -0.69 6.09
C PRO A 125 13.88 -1.87 6.89
N HIS A 126 15.05 -2.36 6.47
CA HIS A 126 15.70 -3.52 7.05
C HIS A 126 17.22 -3.43 6.81
N GLU A 127 18.03 -4.05 7.67
CA GLU A 127 19.50 -4.03 7.52
C GLU A 127 19.97 -4.71 6.22
N GLN A 128 19.22 -5.69 5.75
CA GLN A 128 19.44 -6.39 4.48
C GLN A 128 18.61 -5.81 3.32
N ALA A 129 17.94 -4.66 3.53
CA ALA A 129 17.14 -4.06 2.46
C ALA A 129 18.05 -3.45 1.38
N LEU A 130 17.76 -3.78 0.13
CA LEU A 130 18.34 -3.12 -1.02
C LEU A 130 17.70 -1.74 -1.22
N GLU A 131 18.38 -0.88 -1.98
CA GLU A 131 17.71 0.28 -2.57
C GLU A 131 16.57 -0.16 -3.47
N LEU A 132 15.49 0.63 -3.52
CA LEU A 132 14.28 0.32 -4.27
C LEU A 132 14.58 -0.13 -5.70
N ASP A 133 15.35 0.66 -6.45
CA ASP A 133 15.66 0.37 -7.86
C ASP A 133 16.49 -0.91 -8.02
N ALA A 134 17.47 -1.13 -7.14
CA ALA A 134 18.30 -2.31 -7.16
C ALA A 134 17.50 -3.59 -6.86
N GLY A 135 16.60 -3.52 -5.87
CA GLY A 135 15.73 -4.65 -5.53
C GLY A 135 14.69 -4.95 -6.60
N LEU A 136 14.13 -3.93 -7.26
CA LEU A 136 13.20 -4.13 -8.38
C LEU A 136 13.90 -4.75 -9.59
N LYS A 137 15.14 -4.32 -9.89
CA LYS A 137 15.95 -4.95 -10.93
C LYS A 137 16.21 -6.43 -10.64
N LEU A 138 16.62 -6.76 -9.41
CA LEU A 138 16.82 -8.14 -8.98
C LEU A 138 15.52 -8.96 -9.08
N ALA A 139 14.38 -8.35 -8.75
CA ALA A 139 13.08 -9.02 -8.85
C ALA A 139 12.73 -9.38 -10.30
N GLU A 140 12.95 -8.46 -11.25
CA GLU A 140 12.70 -8.71 -12.67
C GLU A 140 13.66 -9.77 -13.25
N GLU A 141 14.94 -9.77 -12.85
CA GLU A 141 15.92 -10.79 -13.24
C GLU A 141 15.47 -12.19 -12.79
N ARG A 142 15.04 -12.33 -11.52
CA ARG A 142 14.52 -13.60 -10.99
C ARG A 142 13.23 -14.02 -11.69
N ARG A 143 12.31 -13.07 -11.92
CA ARG A 143 11.04 -13.32 -12.62
C ARG A 143 11.29 -13.85 -14.02
N ARG A 144 12.24 -13.24 -14.75
CA ARG A 144 12.61 -13.66 -16.10
C ARG A 144 13.23 -15.05 -16.11
N ALA A 145 14.18 -15.32 -15.21
CA ALA A 145 14.83 -16.64 -15.11
C ALA A 145 13.80 -17.76 -14.84
N ARG A 146 12.81 -17.52 -13.97
CA ARG A 146 11.72 -18.46 -13.67
C ARG A 146 10.67 -18.57 -14.78
N GLY A 147 10.41 -17.46 -15.47
CA GLY A 147 9.51 -17.42 -16.62
C GLY A 147 10.05 -18.22 -17.81
N GLU A 148 11.35 -18.15 -18.06
CA GLU A 148 12.02 -18.93 -19.12
C GLU A 148 11.97 -20.44 -18.80
N SER A 149 12.08 -20.85 -17.53
CA SER A 149 12.02 -22.25 -17.14
C SER A 149 10.60 -22.83 -17.14
N THR A 150 9.57 -22.03 -16.86
CA THR A 150 8.18 -22.53 -16.70
C THR A 150 7.26 -22.21 -17.88
N GLY A 151 7.63 -21.29 -18.77
CA GLY A 151 6.79 -20.83 -19.88
C GLY A 151 5.51 -20.10 -19.43
N LYS A 152 5.43 -19.67 -18.16
CA LYS A 152 4.28 -18.95 -17.60
C LYS A 152 4.63 -17.46 -17.39
N ASP A 153 3.65 -16.59 -17.60
CA ASP A 153 3.78 -15.15 -17.28
C ASP A 153 3.55 -14.92 -15.78
N MET A 154 4.64 -14.94 -15.02
CA MET A 154 4.66 -14.72 -13.57
C MET A 154 4.67 -13.23 -13.22
N LYS A 155 4.14 -12.87 -12.04
CA LYS A 155 4.09 -11.46 -11.59
C LYS A 155 4.97 -11.25 -10.36
N ILE A 156 5.42 -10.02 -10.17
CA ILE A 156 6.13 -9.62 -8.95
C ILE A 156 5.10 -9.29 -7.87
N ASN A 157 5.21 -9.94 -6.71
CA ASN A 157 4.39 -9.66 -5.54
C ASN A 157 5.02 -8.52 -4.74
N LEU A 158 4.43 -7.33 -4.83
CA LEU A 158 4.84 -6.17 -4.06
C LEU A 158 4.06 -6.12 -2.74
N VAL A 159 4.77 -6.32 -1.64
CA VAL A 159 4.21 -6.40 -0.29
C VAL A 159 4.47 -5.11 0.48
N PHE A 160 3.41 -4.56 1.07
CA PHE A 160 3.44 -3.38 1.93
C PHE A 160 2.83 -3.69 3.30
N ILE A 161 3.30 -3.00 4.34
CA ILE A 161 2.71 -3.06 5.69
C ILE A 161 2.07 -1.72 6.00
N ASP A 162 0.73 -1.67 6.09
CA ASP A 162 -0.01 -0.47 6.47
C ASP A 162 -0.22 -0.43 7.98
N ALA A 163 0.72 0.23 8.67
CA ALA A 163 0.69 0.45 10.11
C ALA A 163 1.56 1.65 10.50
N THR A 164 1.35 2.21 11.70
CA THR A 164 2.38 3.06 12.33
C THR A 164 3.71 2.31 12.44
N TRP A 165 4.85 3.00 12.38
CA TRP A 165 6.18 2.38 12.42
C TRP A 165 6.34 1.28 13.47
N LYS A 166 6.01 1.58 14.73
CA LYS A 166 6.11 0.63 15.85
C LYS A 166 5.31 -0.66 15.59
N LEU A 167 4.08 -0.53 15.09
CA LEU A 167 3.21 -1.67 14.78
C LEU A 167 3.71 -2.41 13.53
N ALA A 168 4.18 -1.71 12.51
CA ALA A 168 4.71 -2.32 11.30
C ALA A 168 5.96 -3.18 11.60
N SER A 169 6.88 -2.67 12.43
CA SER A 169 8.04 -3.43 12.90
C SER A 169 7.63 -4.65 13.73
N GLU A 170 6.62 -4.53 14.61
CA GLU A 170 6.08 -5.67 15.36
C GLU A 170 5.52 -6.75 14.43
N MET A 171 4.74 -6.34 13.42
CA MET A 171 4.15 -7.25 12.43
C MET A 171 5.21 -7.97 11.62
N ASN A 172 6.18 -7.22 11.04
CA ASN A 172 7.29 -7.83 10.30
C ASN A 172 8.04 -8.84 11.15
N ARG A 173 8.36 -8.51 12.42
CA ARG A 173 9.03 -9.43 13.34
C ARG A 173 8.23 -10.71 13.59
N LYS A 174 6.91 -10.60 13.78
CA LYS A 174 6.04 -11.78 14.00
C LYS A 174 6.01 -12.69 12.78
N VAL A 175 5.79 -12.11 11.59
CA VAL A 175 5.77 -12.87 10.33
C VAL A 175 7.13 -13.56 10.10
N SER A 176 8.24 -12.85 10.34
CA SER A 176 9.59 -13.42 10.26
C SER A 176 9.81 -14.56 11.26
N SER A 177 9.42 -14.39 12.53
CA SER A 177 9.63 -15.42 13.56
C SER A 177 8.86 -16.72 13.32
N LEU A 178 7.83 -16.67 12.48
CA LEU A 178 7.02 -17.82 12.09
C LEU A 178 7.45 -18.45 10.76
N GLY A 179 8.46 -17.88 10.08
CA GLY A 179 8.86 -18.33 8.75
C GLY A 179 7.76 -18.18 7.70
N GLU A 180 6.85 -17.22 7.88
CA GLU A 180 5.75 -16.98 6.96
C GLU A 180 6.17 -16.15 5.73
N TRP A 181 7.33 -15.48 5.81
CA TRP A 181 7.95 -14.85 4.65
C TRP A 181 8.54 -15.91 3.71
N PRO A 182 8.52 -15.68 2.39
CA PRO A 182 9.22 -16.53 1.42
C PRO A 182 10.74 -16.53 1.69
N ASP A 183 11.40 -17.67 1.50
CA ASP A 183 12.85 -17.82 1.75
C ASP A 183 13.69 -16.89 0.87
N ASP A 184 13.20 -16.57 -0.33
CA ASP A 184 13.86 -15.72 -1.31
C ASP A 184 13.35 -14.27 -1.30
N LEU A 185 12.64 -13.85 -0.24
CA LEU A 185 12.05 -12.51 -0.14
C LEU A 185 13.09 -11.40 -0.37
N ILE A 186 12.82 -10.56 -1.36
CA ILE A 186 13.63 -9.36 -1.61
C ILE A 186 13.11 -8.26 -0.68
N ARG A 187 13.99 -7.69 0.15
CA ARG A 187 13.66 -6.52 0.98
C ARG A 187 14.17 -5.27 0.29
N VAL A 188 13.32 -4.25 0.22
CA VAL A 188 13.68 -2.95 -0.33
C VAL A 188 13.29 -1.82 0.60
N GLN A 189 14.06 -0.75 0.54
CA GLN A 189 13.78 0.49 1.24
C GLN A 189 13.85 1.68 0.29
N MET A 190 13.09 2.71 0.62
CA MET A 190 13.16 4.00 -0.05
C MET A 190 14.16 4.88 0.70
N LYS A 191 15.23 5.32 0.05
CA LYS A 191 15.98 6.47 0.55
C LYS A 191 15.21 7.76 0.27
N PRO A 192 15.24 8.75 1.17
CA PRO A 192 14.78 10.09 0.82
C PRO A 192 15.54 10.54 -0.43
N SER A 193 14.84 11.00 -1.46
CA SER A 193 15.50 11.64 -2.59
C SER A 193 16.25 12.87 -2.09
N GLU A 194 17.56 12.94 -2.31
CA GLU A 194 18.40 14.10 -1.96
C GLU A 194 17.95 15.40 -2.67
N ALA A 195 16.99 15.31 -3.60
CA ALA A 195 16.46 16.38 -4.43
C ALA A 195 15.67 17.49 -3.69
N GLU A 196 15.42 17.40 -2.38
CA GLU A 196 14.72 18.45 -1.60
C GLU A 196 15.54 18.98 -0.40
N ALA A 197 16.84 18.69 -0.32
CA ALA A 197 17.71 19.28 0.72
C ALA A 197 18.21 20.70 0.37
N THR A 198 17.74 21.30 -0.72
CA THR A 198 18.09 22.67 -1.12
C THR A 198 17.05 23.68 -0.64
N SER A 199 17.40 24.35 0.46
CA SER A 199 17.03 25.73 0.84
C SER A 199 15.54 26.08 0.95
N ILE A 200 14.98 25.88 2.15
CA ILE A 200 14.09 26.91 2.73
C ILE A 200 15.00 27.81 3.58
N PRO A 201 15.23 29.09 3.22
CA PRO A 201 15.96 29.99 4.10
C PRO A 201 15.14 30.15 5.38
N ARG A 202 15.69 29.66 6.50
CA ARG A 202 15.15 29.93 7.83
C ARG A 202 15.15 31.44 8.00
N GLY A 203 13.94 32.01 8.03
CA GLY A 203 13.72 33.43 8.24
C GLY A 203 14.58 33.91 9.40
N ALA A 204 15.38 34.94 9.12
CA ALA A 204 16.27 35.57 10.07
C ALA A 204 15.52 35.91 11.36
N SER A 205 15.97 35.32 12.48
CA SER A 205 15.67 35.79 13.81
C SER A 205 16.11 37.26 13.92
N ARG A 206 15.16 38.20 13.88
CA ARG A 206 15.39 39.57 14.33
C ARG A 206 15.45 39.56 15.86
N GLY A 207 16.64 39.31 16.38
CA GLY A 207 16.99 39.53 17.77
C GLY A 207 18.10 40.57 17.88
N GLY A 208 17.77 41.73 18.46
CA GLY A 208 18.67 42.45 19.37
C GLY A 208 19.45 43.66 18.85
N ASN A 209 19.22 44.77 19.57
CA ASN A 209 20.19 45.79 20.02
C ASN A 209 20.69 46.92 19.10
N ASN A 210 20.32 48.17 19.44
CA ASN A 210 21.10 49.09 20.30
C ASN A 210 20.26 50.38 20.50
N ASP A 211 20.02 50.88 21.72
CA ASP A 211 20.92 51.56 22.67
C ASP A 211 21.24 53.03 22.27
N ARG A 212 20.78 53.95 23.12
CA ARG A 212 21.19 55.35 23.37
C ARG A 212 20.94 56.47 22.35
N GLY A 213 20.35 57.55 22.89
CA GLY A 213 20.18 58.88 22.30
C GLY A 213 19.06 59.62 23.01
#